data_AF-A0A9E0GRC4-F1
#
_entry.id   AF-A0A9E0GRC4-F1
#
_cell.length_a   1.000
_cell.length_b   1.000
_cell.length_c   1.000
_cell.angle_alpha   90.00
_cell.angle_beta   90.00
_cell.angle_gamma   90.00
#
_symmetry.space_group_name_H-M   'P 1'
#
loop_
_entity.id
_entity.type
_entity.pdbx_description
1 polymer ?
#
loop_
_entity_poly.entity_id
_entity_poly.type
_entity_poly.pdbx_seq_one_letter_code
_entity_poly.pdbx_strand_id
1 'polypeptide(L)'
;MTTHKSSVTTVATTILLTAALLLAATFISWNNFSASAQSESPLTTQTVGAPGTITVVGDGTVTIEPDKAEAVIGVETAGTSVKDASAENAAIMQAVMDALAEAGIAVKDMQTNGYNVYADRGYGPDGASQTATYRVSNNVNITIRDLTTVGDILDAAIEAGANNIYGVNFSIAKPSAIESDARAQAVDDARTKAQELADLAGMELGQILSISEVVGGNGGYYANSFRNVQSAGLGGGGPITPGQLDLSMQLQIVFAAK
;
A
#
# COMPACT_ATOMS: atom_id res chain seq x y z
N MET A 1 49.35 -4.55 7.34
CA MET A 1 49.49 -4.34 8.80
C MET A 1 50.56 -3.29 9.02
N THR A 2 50.20 -2.18 9.64
CA THR A 2 51.00 -0.95 9.70
C THR A 2 51.81 -0.87 10.99
N THR A 3 53.14 -0.75 10.86
CA THR A 3 54.01 -0.10 11.85
C THR A 3 53.77 1.44 11.76
N HIS A 4 54.23 2.31 12.66
CA HIS A 4 55.35 2.26 13.61
C HIS A 4 55.09 3.32 14.70
N LYS A 5 55.63 3.17 15.93
CA LYS A 5 55.50 4.20 16.98
C LYS A 5 56.83 4.49 17.68
N SER A 6 57.19 5.77 17.64
CA SER A 6 58.00 6.57 18.60
C SER A 6 59.48 6.26 18.89
N SER A 7 60.19 7.39 19.01
CA SER A 7 61.29 7.73 19.94
C SER A 7 62.69 7.11 19.77
N VAL A 8 63.65 7.98 19.42
CA VAL A 8 65.07 7.91 19.82
C VAL A 8 65.51 9.32 20.25
N THR A 9 66.46 9.38 21.18
CA THR A 9 66.87 10.58 21.93
C THR A 9 68.40 10.80 21.82
N THR A 10 68.87 12.00 22.16
CA THR A 10 70.21 12.30 22.72
C THR A 10 71.40 12.54 21.77
N VAL A 11 71.88 13.81 21.77
CA VAL A 11 73.29 14.22 21.67
C VAL A 11 73.53 15.30 22.76
N ALA A 12 74.77 15.71 23.10
CA ALA A 12 75.10 16.40 24.37
C ALA A 12 76.17 17.52 24.28
N THR A 13 76.44 18.18 25.43
CA THR A 13 77.59 19.08 25.77
C THR A 13 77.60 20.48 25.10
N THR A 14 78.12 21.60 25.66
CA THR A 14 79.02 21.94 26.81
C THR A 14 78.83 23.46 27.14
N ILE A 15 78.57 23.94 28.38
CA ILE A 15 79.47 24.40 29.48
C ILE A 15 79.70 25.94 29.68
N LEU A 16 79.33 26.40 30.90
CA LEU A 16 79.85 27.47 31.79
C LEU A 16 79.86 29.01 31.51
N LEU A 17 79.20 29.72 32.46
CA LEU A 17 79.62 30.89 33.26
C LEU A 17 79.87 32.28 32.63
N THR A 18 79.04 33.26 32.99
CA THR A 18 79.44 34.52 33.70
C THR A 18 78.20 35.28 34.19
N ALA A 19 78.35 36.10 35.23
CA ALA A 19 77.25 36.80 35.92
C ALA A 19 77.48 38.32 35.99
N ALA A 20 76.42 39.06 36.37
CA ALA A 20 76.45 40.48 36.79
C ALA A 20 76.68 41.52 35.65
N LEU A 21 76.13 42.75 35.67
CA LEU A 21 75.06 43.38 36.47
C LEU A 21 74.61 44.70 35.78
N LEU A 22 73.31 45.05 35.87
CA LEU A 22 72.72 46.41 35.95
C LEU A 22 72.87 47.48 34.81
N LEU A 23 71.73 48.18 34.60
CA LEU A 23 71.55 49.63 34.25
C LEU A 23 71.95 50.10 32.82
N ALA A 24 71.21 51.01 32.15
CA ALA A 24 69.91 51.64 32.43
C ALA A 24 69.26 52.25 31.17
N ALA A 25 67.93 52.46 31.26
CA ALA A 25 67.14 53.59 30.73
C ALA A 25 67.05 53.90 29.21
N THR A 26 65.78 54.10 28.79
CA THR A 26 65.28 54.89 27.64
C THR A 26 65.71 54.53 26.23
N PHE A 27 64.75 54.08 25.41
CA PHE A 27 64.49 54.69 24.09
C PHE A 27 63.01 54.56 23.72
N ILE A 28 62.43 55.64 23.19
CA ILE A 28 61.07 55.67 22.64
C ILE A 28 61.13 55.06 21.23
N SER A 29 60.16 54.21 20.87
CA SER A 29 59.89 53.87 19.47
C SER A 29 58.42 53.56 19.25
N TRP A 30 57.85 54.21 18.24
CA TRP A 30 56.51 53.95 17.73
C TRP A 30 56.34 52.49 17.31
N ASN A 31 55.11 52.00 17.40
CA ASN A 31 54.63 51.09 16.37
C ASN A 31 53.19 51.43 15.96
N ASN A 32 52.97 51.50 14.65
CA ASN A 32 51.74 52.01 14.05
C ASN A 32 50.65 50.93 14.07
N PHE A 33 49.52 51.21 14.71
CA PHE A 33 48.33 50.36 14.59
C PHE A 33 47.57 50.72 13.30
N SER A 34 47.84 49.96 12.23
CA SER A 34 47.11 50.12 10.96
C SER A 34 45.72 49.50 11.09
N ALA A 35 44.72 50.32 11.40
CA ALA A 35 43.32 49.91 11.36
C ALA A 35 42.85 49.76 9.91
N SER A 36 42.84 48.54 9.40
CA SER A 36 42.21 48.21 8.11
C SER A 36 40.70 48.37 8.22
N ALA A 37 40.15 49.40 7.58
CA ALA A 37 38.71 49.60 7.45
C ALA A 37 38.11 48.46 6.59
N GLN A 38 37.34 47.56 7.21
CA GLN A 38 36.54 46.60 6.47
C GLN A 38 35.31 47.31 5.89
N SER A 39 35.15 47.26 4.57
CA SER A 39 33.95 47.75 3.90
C SER A 39 32.79 46.79 4.17
N GLU A 40 31.87 47.18 5.06
CA GLU A 40 30.61 46.47 5.23
C GLU A 40 29.77 46.63 3.95
N SER A 41 29.70 45.57 3.15
CA SER A 41 28.67 45.45 2.13
C SER A 41 27.34 45.16 2.83
N PRO A 42 26.29 45.97 2.65
CA PRO A 42 25.02 45.73 3.31
C PRO A 42 24.42 44.41 2.79
N LEU A 43 24.36 43.41 3.66
CA LEU A 43 23.57 42.20 3.44
C LEU A 43 22.11 42.63 3.29
N THR A 44 21.66 42.73 2.04
CA THR A 44 20.24 42.89 1.75
C THR A 44 19.60 41.55 2.03
N THR A 45 19.13 41.37 3.28
CA THR A 45 18.34 40.21 3.68
C THR A 45 17.01 40.27 2.93
N GLN A 46 17.01 39.79 1.69
CA GLN A 46 15.79 39.50 0.97
C GLN A 46 15.13 38.32 1.66
N THR A 47 14.32 38.64 2.68
CA THR A 47 13.29 37.75 3.19
C THR A 47 12.29 37.54 2.07
N VAL A 48 12.61 36.63 1.15
CA VAL A 48 11.61 35.97 0.33
C VAL A 48 10.78 35.15 1.31
N GLY A 49 9.76 35.80 1.87
CA GLY A 49 8.77 35.10 2.68
C GLY A 49 8.23 33.97 1.83
N ALA A 50 8.40 32.73 2.29
CA ALA A 50 7.79 31.59 1.62
C ALA A 50 6.29 31.91 1.48
N PRO A 51 5.70 31.81 0.27
CA PRO A 51 4.29 32.11 0.09
C PRO A 51 3.47 31.26 1.06
N GLY A 52 2.41 31.86 1.62
CA GLY A 52 1.46 31.11 2.44
C GLY A 52 0.96 29.90 1.66
N THR A 53 0.76 28.77 2.36
CA THR A 53 0.18 27.58 1.74
C THR A 53 -0.89 26.99 2.64
N ILE A 54 -1.94 26.48 2.01
CA ILE A 54 -3.00 25.73 2.66
C ILE A 54 -2.91 24.31 2.12
N THR A 55 -2.67 23.35 3.01
CA THR A 55 -2.62 21.92 2.67
C THR A 55 -3.85 21.24 3.25
N VAL A 56 -4.61 20.56 2.38
CA VAL A 56 -5.83 19.84 2.74
C VAL A 56 -5.83 18.45 2.14
N VAL A 57 -6.64 17.56 2.71
CA VAL A 57 -7.02 16.29 2.07
C VAL A 57 -8.46 16.43 1.61
N GLY A 58 -8.68 16.27 0.31
CA GLY A 58 -9.98 16.15 -0.31
C GLY A 58 -10.43 14.70 -0.37
N ASP A 59 -11.69 14.46 -0.05
CA ASP A 59 -12.35 13.16 -0.06
C ASP A 59 -13.38 13.12 -1.20
N GLY A 60 -13.28 12.15 -2.09
CA GLY A 60 -14.29 11.86 -3.11
C GLY A 60 -14.85 10.46 -2.88
N THR A 61 -16.16 10.27 -2.97
CA THR A 61 -16.79 8.95 -2.79
C THR A 61 -17.97 8.78 -3.74
N VAL A 62 -17.84 7.79 -4.62
CA VAL A 62 -18.89 7.43 -5.59
C VAL A 62 -19.46 6.07 -5.21
N THR A 63 -20.75 6.07 -4.88
CA THR A 63 -21.55 4.85 -4.68
C THR A 63 -22.02 4.32 -6.04
N ILE A 64 -21.80 3.02 -6.30
CA ILE A 64 -22.19 2.36 -7.54
C ILE A 64 -22.69 0.93 -7.29
N GLU A 65 -23.63 0.48 -8.13
CA GLU A 65 -24.06 -0.93 -8.18
C GLU A 65 -23.03 -1.76 -8.97
N PRO A 66 -22.58 -2.92 -8.46
CA PRO A 66 -21.61 -3.78 -9.15
C PRO A 66 -22.13 -4.26 -10.51
N ASP A 67 -21.22 -4.51 -11.46
CA ASP A 67 -21.53 -5.01 -12.80
C ASP A 67 -21.05 -6.46 -13.04
N LYS A 68 -20.30 -7.02 -12.09
CA LYS A 68 -19.84 -8.41 -12.10
C LYS A 68 -19.71 -8.99 -10.69
N ALA A 69 -19.75 -10.30 -10.61
CA ALA A 69 -19.40 -11.07 -9.43
C ALA A 69 -18.23 -12.01 -9.76
N GLU A 70 -17.38 -12.26 -8.77
CA GLU A 70 -16.27 -13.19 -8.83
C GLU A 70 -16.47 -14.23 -7.73
N ALA A 71 -16.43 -15.51 -8.08
CA ALA A 71 -16.52 -16.61 -7.12
C ALA A 71 -15.35 -17.56 -7.34
N VAL A 72 -14.97 -18.31 -6.30
CA VAL A 72 -14.02 -19.42 -6.43
C VAL A 72 -14.73 -20.71 -6.09
N ILE A 73 -14.86 -21.57 -7.10
CA ILE A 73 -15.49 -22.88 -7.03
C ILE A 73 -14.38 -23.92 -6.92
N GLY A 74 -14.56 -24.93 -6.08
CA GLY A 74 -13.55 -25.93 -5.80
C GLY A 74 -14.12 -27.33 -5.66
N VAL A 75 -13.29 -28.29 -6.03
CA VAL A 75 -13.51 -29.72 -5.83
C VAL A 75 -12.37 -30.23 -4.95
N GLU A 76 -12.70 -30.75 -3.77
CA GLU A 76 -11.82 -31.60 -2.96
C GLU A 76 -12.23 -33.07 -3.11
N THR A 77 -11.26 -33.95 -3.36
CA THR A 77 -11.42 -35.41 -3.27
C THR A 77 -10.41 -35.98 -2.28
N ALA A 78 -10.68 -37.17 -1.74
CA ALA A 78 -9.80 -37.83 -0.78
C ALA A 78 -9.71 -39.34 -1.04
N GLY A 79 -8.49 -39.90 -1.01
CA GLY A 79 -8.29 -41.34 -1.22
C GLY A 79 -6.96 -41.86 -0.70
N THR A 80 -6.80 -43.19 -0.64
CA THR A 80 -5.55 -43.85 -0.22
C THR A 80 -4.45 -43.84 -1.28
N SER A 81 -4.77 -43.34 -2.48
CA SER A 81 -3.89 -43.27 -3.65
C SER A 81 -3.97 -41.88 -4.26
N VAL A 82 -2.84 -41.19 -4.38
CA VAL A 82 -2.74 -39.88 -5.05
C VAL A 82 -3.29 -39.93 -6.47
N LYS A 83 -2.99 -41.01 -7.20
CA LYS A 83 -3.35 -41.14 -8.61
C LYS A 83 -4.86 -41.21 -8.78
N ASP A 84 -5.52 -42.01 -7.96
CA ASP A 84 -6.96 -42.26 -8.10
C ASP A 84 -7.76 -41.04 -7.60
N ALA A 85 -7.38 -40.45 -6.46
CA ALA A 85 -7.96 -39.19 -5.98
C ALA A 85 -7.76 -38.03 -6.99
N SER A 86 -6.60 -37.93 -7.65
CA SER A 86 -6.35 -36.92 -8.68
C SER A 86 -7.18 -37.14 -9.95
N ALA A 87 -7.35 -38.39 -10.38
CA ALA A 87 -8.16 -38.73 -11.55
C ALA A 87 -9.65 -38.45 -11.32
N GLU A 88 -10.16 -38.80 -10.13
CA GLU A 88 -11.51 -38.46 -9.68
C GLU A 88 -11.72 -36.94 -9.61
N ASN A 89 -10.77 -36.20 -9.02
CA ASN A 89 -10.82 -34.74 -8.93
C ASN A 89 -10.89 -34.08 -10.31
N ALA A 90 -10.05 -34.53 -11.25
CA ALA A 90 -10.02 -34.02 -12.61
C ALA A 90 -11.33 -34.30 -13.36
N ALA A 91 -11.94 -35.48 -13.16
CA ALA A 91 -13.22 -35.83 -13.78
C ALA A 91 -14.37 -34.97 -13.24
N ILE A 92 -14.46 -34.79 -11.92
CA ILE A 92 -15.49 -33.93 -11.30
C ILE A 92 -15.28 -32.47 -11.69
N MET A 93 -14.04 -31.95 -11.65
CA MET A 93 -13.77 -30.57 -12.07
C MET A 93 -14.10 -30.34 -13.54
N GLN A 94 -13.87 -31.31 -14.44
CA GLN A 94 -14.31 -31.19 -15.82
C GLN A 94 -15.84 -31.06 -15.92
N ALA A 95 -16.60 -31.90 -15.20
CA ALA A 95 -18.05 -31.80 -15.16
C ALA A 95 -18.55 -30.44 -14.62
N VAL A 96 -17.89 -29.91 -13.59
CA VAL A 96 -18.16 -28.56 -13.05
C VAL A 96 -17.87 -27.48 -14.10
N MET A 97 -16.75 -27.55 -14.81
CA MET A 97 -16.41 -26.60 -15.89
C MET A 97 -17.39 -26.65 -17.06
N ASP A 98 -17.87 -27.83 -17.41
CA ASP A 98 -18.85 -28.03 -18.47
C ASP A 98 -20.23 -27.48 -18.05
N ALA A 99 -20.69 -27.77 -16.82
CA ALA A 99 -21.93 -27.23 -16.26
C ALA A 99 -21.91 -25.69 -16.13
N LEU A 100 -20.77 -25.11 -15.73
CA LEU A 100 -20.58 -23.66 -15.70
C LEU A 100 -20.66 -23.03 -17.11
N ALA A 101 -20.14 -23.72 -18.14
CA ALA A 101 -20.25 -23.28 -19.52
C ALA A 101 -21.70 -23.38 -20.05
N GLU A 102 -22.43 -24.44 -19.70
CA GLU A 102 -23.86 -24.59 -20.02
C GLU A 102 -24.73 -23.54 -19.29
N ALA A 103 -24.37 -23.17 -18.06
CA ALA A 103 -24.97 -22.06 -17.31
C ALA A 103 -24.57 -20.66 -17.84
N GLY A 104 -23.80 -20.58 -18.94
CA GLY A 104 -23.51 -19.34 -19.66
C GLY A 104 -22.18 -18.66 -19.31
N ILE A 105 -21.33 -19.25 -18.46
CA ILE A 105 -19.99 -18.71 -18.20
C ILE A 105 -19.07 -18.98 -19.39
N ALA A 106 -18.57 -17.91 -20.01
CA ALA A 106 -17.62 -18.04 -21.11
C ALA A 106 -16.29 -18.62 -20.62
N VAL A 107 -15.64 -19.46 -21.43
CA VAL A 107 -14.34 -20.09 -21.09
C VAL A 107 -13.26 -19.06 -20.68
N LYS A 108 -13.27 -17.86 -21.28
CA LYS A 108 -12.36 -16.76 -20.92
C LYS A 108 -12.59 -16.16 -19.52
N ASP A 109 -13.74 -16.43 -18.93
CA ASP A 109 -14.18 -15.96 -17.62
C ASP A 109 -14.06 -17.08 -16.56
N MET A 110 -13.39 -18.21 -16.90
CA MET A 110 -13.03 -19.30 -15.99
C MET A 110 -11.51 -19.48 -15.96
N GLN A 111 -10.91 -19.46 -14.79
CA GLN A 111 -9.46 -19.62 -14.62
C GLN A 111 -9.14 -20.52 -13.43
N THR A 112 -8.50 -21.68 -13.67
CA THR A 112 -7.93 -22.50 -12.59
C THR A 112 -6.89 -21.68 -11.81
N ASN A 113 -7.13 -21.50 -10.51
CA ASN A 113 -6.32 -20.65 -9.64
C ASN A 113 -5.58 -21.45 -8.54
N GLY A 114 -5.77 -22.77 -8.48
CA GLY A 114 -4.98 -23.64 -7.62
C GLY A 114 -5.26 -25.12 -7.86
N TYR A 115 -4.21 -25.93 -7.89
CA TYR A 115 -4.29 -27.38 -7.82
C TYR A 115 -3.28 -27.86 -6.78
N ASN A 116 -3.74 -28.54 -5.74
CA ASN A 116 -2.94 -28.91 -4.58
C ASN A 116 -3.20 -30.36 -4.19
N VAL A 117 -2.15 -31.06 -3.75
CA VAL A 117 -2.24 -32.42 -3.21
C VAL A 117 -1.54 -32.44 -1.85
N TYR A 118 -2.27 -32.87 -0.82
CA TYR A 118 -1.75 -32.96 0.54
C TYR A 118 -1.93 -34.37 1.10
N ALA A 119 -0.92 -34.88 1.80
CA ALA A 119 -1.00 -36.15 2.51
C ALA A 119 -1.44 -35.88 3.96
N ASP A 120 -2.70 -36.16 4.26
CA ASP A 120 -3.26 -36.15 5.61
C ASP A 120 -2.81 -37.42 6.34
N ARG A 121 -2.08 -37.26 7.45
CA ARG A 121 -1.58 -38.34 8.30
C ARG A 121 -2.02 -38.09 9.73
N GLY A 122 -3.18 -38.61 10.08
CA GLY A 122 -3.60 -38.68 11.48
C GLY A 122 -2.63 -39.52 12.32
N TYR A 123 -2.49 -39.16 13.59
CA TYR A 123 -1.90 -40.01 14.60
C TYR A 123 -3.02 -40.74 15.36
N GLY A 124 -2.82 -42.01 15.69
CA GLY A 124 -3.74 -42.77 16.52
C GLY A 124 -3.66 -42.37 18.01
N PRO A 125 -4.63 -42.77 18.85
CA PRO A 125 -4.58 -42.55 20.31
C PRO A 125 -3.36 -43.20 20.99
N ASP A 126 -2.73 -44.16 20.33
CA ASP A 126 -1.51 -44.89 20.70
C ASP A 126 -0.22 -44.24 20.17
N GLY A 127 -0.32 -43.14 19.42
CA GLY A 127 0.79 -42.49 18.74
C GLY A 127 1.24 -43.16 17.44
N ALA A 128 0.57 -44.22 16.97
CA ALA A 128 0.88 -44.84 15.69
C ALA A 128 0.50 -43.92 14.52
N SER A 129 1.32 -43.89 13.47
CA SER A 129 0.96 -43.18 12.23
C SER A 129 -0.15 -43.94 11.52
N GLN A 130 -1.29 -43.29 11.29
CA GLN A 130 -2.35 -43.86 10.47
C GLN A 130 -1.94 -43.90 8.99
N THR A 131 -2.65 -44.72 8.20
CA THR A 131 -2.51 -44.75 6.74
C THR A 131 -2.77 -43.35 6.17
N ALA A 132 -1.88 -42.87 5.31
CA ALA A 132 -2.02 -41.56 4.70
C ALA A 132 -3.28 -41.49 3.81
N THR A 133 -4.10 -40.47 4.02
CA THR A 133 -5.19 -40.10 3.12
C THR A 133 -4.72 -38.91 2.29
N TYR A 134 -4.72 -39.06 0.97
CA TYR A 134 -4.34 -38.00 0.05
C TYR A 134 -5.57 -37.18 -0.30
N ARG A 135 -5.55 -35.89 0.06
CA ARG A 135 -6.54 -34.90 -0.36
C ARG A 135 -6.05 -34.20 -1.60
N VAL A 136 -6.91 -34.06 -2.60
CA VAL A 136 -6.65 -33.29 -3.83
C VAL A 136 -7.66 -32.17 -3.88
N SER A 137 -7.20 -30.92 -3.90
CA SER A 137 -8.03 -29.72 -4.04
C SER A 137 -7.70 -29.04 -5.36
N ASN A 138 -8.74 -28.71 -6.13
CA ASN A 138 -8.65 -27.99 -7.39
C ASN A 138 -9.69 -26.87 -7.38
N ASN A 139 -9.27 -25.65 -7.70
CA ASN A 139 -10.06 -24.45 -7.56
C ASN A 139 -10.05 -23.64 -8.87
N VAL A 140 -11.23 -23.25 -9.35
CA VAL A 140 -11.45 -22.33 -10.47
C VAL A 140 -12.05 -21.01 -9.98
N ASN A 141 -11.45 -19.89 -10.39
CA ASN A 141 -12.08 -18.58 -10.27
C ASN A 141 -12.99 -18.36 -11.49
N ILE A 142 -14.23 -17.91 -11.23
CA ILE A 142 -15.21 -17.60 -12.27
C ILE A 142 -15.63 -16.12 -12.19
N THR A 143 -15.80 -15.48 -13.35
CA THR A 143 -16.36 -14.13 -13.47
C THR A 143 -17.78 -14.20 -14.02
N ILE A 144 -18.76 -13.89 -13.19
CA ILE A 144 -20.18 -13.84 -13.52
C ILE A 144 -20.53 -12.40 -13.91
N ARG A 145 -21.12 -12.22 -15.11
CA ARG A 145 -21.43 -10.89 -15.68
C ARG A 145 -22.90 -10.52 -15.61
N ASP A 146 -23.77 -11.50 -15.39
CA ASP A 146 -25.18 -11.29 -15.09
C ASP A 146 -25.41 -11.63 -13.62
N LEU A 147 -25.57 -10.60 -12.79
CA LEU A 147 -25.71 -10.77 -11.35
C LEU A 147 -27.00 -11.50 -10.96
N THR A 148 -28.00 -11.57 -11.84
CA THR A 148 -29.25 -12.29 -11.57
C THR A 148 -29.06 -13.81 -11.63
N THR A 149 -28.10 -14.28 -12.42
CA THR A 149 -27.80 -15.71 -12.62
C THR A 149 -26.89 -16.32 -11.55
N VAL A 150 -26.39 -15.52 -10.60
CA VAL A 150 -25.38 -15.96 -9.60
C VAL A 150 -25.86 -17.15 -8.78
N GLY A 151 -27.14 -17.21 -8.39
CA GLY A 151 -27.71 -18.36 -7.68
C GLY A 151 -27.65 -19.63 -8.54
N ASP A 152 -28.30 -19.59 -9.70
CA ASP A 152 -28.40 -20.70 -10.65
C ASP A 152 -27.02 -21.26 -11.07
N ILE A 153 -26.01 -20.40 -11.24
CA ILE A 153 -24.63 -20.79 -11.58
C ILE A 153 -23.96 -21.55 -10.42
N LEU A 154 -24.17 -21.11 -9.18
CA LEU A 154 -23.61 -21.79 -8.00
C LEU A 154 -24.31 -23.13 -7.77
N ASP A 155 -25.63 -23.18 -7.94
CA ASP A 155 -26.42 -24.42 -7.83
C ASP A 155 -25.99 -25.44 -8.91
N ALA A 156 -25.84 -25.02 -10.17
CA ALA A 156 -25.33 -25.87 -11.25
C ALA A 156 -23.93 -26.42 -10.96
N ALA A 157 -23.04 -25.63 -10.35
CA ALA A 157 -21.72 -26.09 -9.93
C ALA A 157 -21.80 -27.14 -8.81
N ILE A 158 -22.71 -26.96 -7.84
CA ILE A 158 -22.94 -27.93 -6.75
C ILE A 158 -23.51 -29.24 -7.31
N GLU A 159 -24.50 -29.17 -8.20
CA GLU A 159 -25.08 -30.35 -8.87
C GLU A 159 -24.04 -31.12 -9.69
N ALA A 160 -23.09 -30.42 -10.32
CA ALA A 160 -21.96 -31.01 -11.04
C ALA A 160 -20.84 -31.57 -10.14
N GLY A 161 -20.94 -31.41 -8.81
CA GLY A 161 -20.02 -32.00 -7.82
C GLY A 161 -18.99 -31.04 -7.20
N ALA A 162 -19.14 -29.73 -7.38
CA ALA A 162 -18.37 -28.77 -6.58
C ALA A 162 -18.76 -28.88 -5.09
N ASN A 163 -17.76 -28.89 -4.22
CA ASN A 163 -17.96 -29.08 -2.77
C ASN A 163 -17.26 -28.02 -1.91
N ASN A 164 -16.49 -27.11 -2.52
CA ASN A 164 -15.95 -25.91 -1.92
C ASN A 164 -16.43 -24.68 -2.71
N ILE A 165 -17.01 -23.68 -2.04
CA ILE A 165 -17.35 -22.38 -2.64
C ILE A 165 -16.84 -21.28 -1.71
N TYR A 166 -15.84 -20.52 -2.14
CA TYR A 166 -15.19 -19.51 -1.31
C TYR A 166 -15.85 -18.13 -1.47
N GLY A 167 -17.15 -18.08 -1.19
CA GLY A 167 -17.95 -16.86 -1.24
C GLY A 167 -18.14 -16.26 -2.65
N VAL A 168 -18.77 -15.10 -2.68
CA VAL A 168 -19.00 -14.29 -3.89
C VAL A 168 -18.55 -12.87 -3.60
N ASN A 169 -17.68 -12.32 -4.46
CA ASN A 169 -17.18 -10.96 -4.37
C ASN A 169 -17.75 -10.11 -5.51
N PHE A 170 -18.46 -9.04 -5.19
CA PHE A 170 -19.02 -8.13 -6.18
C PHE A 170 -18.01 -7.05 -6.57
N SER A 171 -18.01 -6.66 -7.85
CA SER A 171 -16.97 -5.78 -8.41
C SER A 171 -17.47 -5.05 -9.67
N ILE A 172 -16.62 -4.17 -10.21
CA ILE A 172 -16.84 -3.37 -11.42
C ILE A 172 -15.79 -3.75 -12.48
N ALA A 173 -16.21 -3.96 -13.72
CA ALA A 173 -15.34 -4.35 -14.82
C ALA A 173 -14.50 -3.19 -15.38
N LYS A 174 -14.96 -1.94 -15.21
CA LYS A 174 -14.30 -0.72 -15.70
C LYS A 174 -14.33 0.41 -14.67
N PRO A 175 -13.49 0.35 -13.61
CA PRO A 175 -13.53 1.34 -12.54
C PRO A 175 -13.05 2.74 -12.95
N SER A 176 -12.31 2.88 -14.06
CA SER A 176 -11.63 4.13 -14.46
C SER A 176 -12.52 5.35 -14.66
N ALA A 177 -13.81 5.17 -15.02
CA ALA A 177 -14.77 6.26 -15.07
C ALA A 177 -15.15 6.72 -13.65
N ILE A 178 -15.43 5.77 -12.77
CA ILE A 178 -15.84 5.97 -11.36
C ILE A 178 -14.69 6.59 -10.56
N GLU A 179 -13.45 6.15 -10.82
CA GLU A 179 -12.23 6.78 -10.31
C GLU A 179 -12.09 8.23 -10.77
N SER A 180 -12.55 8.55 -11.98
CA SER A 180 -12.49 9.93 -12.48
C SER A 180 -13.52 10.83 -11.81
N ASP A 181 -14.72 10.31 -11.55
CA ASP A 181 -15.77 11.02 -10.84
C ASP A 181 -15.40 11.21 -9.36
N ALA A 182 -14.84 10.18 -8.71
CA ALA A 182 -14.31 10.27 -7.34
C ALA A 182 -13.15 11.27 -7.25
N ARG A 183 -12.21 11.29 -8.22
CA ARG A 183 -11.16 12.30 -8.28
C ARG A 183 -11.70 13.72 -8.45
N ALA A 184 -12.74 13.91 -9.26
CA ALA A 184 -13.37 15.23 -9.44
C ALA A 184 -13.99 15.72 -8.12
N GLN A 185 -14.77 14.88 -7.44
CA GLN A 185 -15.33 15.18 -6.13
C GLN A 185 -14.25 15.52 -5.09
N ALA A 186 -13.16 14.73 -5.02
CA ALA A 186 -12.05 14.99 -4.10
C ALA A 186 -11.36 16.33 -4.35
N VAL A 187 -11.23 16.79 -5.61
CA VAL A 187 -10.69 18.12 -5.94
C VAL A 187 -11.63 19.23 -5.47
N ASP A 188 -12.95 19.06 -5.62
CA ASP A 188 -13.93 20.08 -5.26
C ASP A 188 -14.16 20.18 -3.75
N ASP A 189 -14.15 19.05 -3.04
CA ASP A 189 -14.14 18.99 -1.58
C ASP A 189 -12.85 19.61 -1.00
N ALA A 190 -11.66 19.26 -1.54
CA ALA A 190 -10.41 19.94 -1.17
C ALA A 190 -10.47 21.46 -1.37
N ARG A 191 -11.03 21.94 -2.50
CA ARG A 191 -11.17 23.38 -2.75
C ARG A 191 -12.09 24.05 -1.74
N THR A 192 -13.19 23.38 -1.36
CA THR A 192 -14.14 23.88 -0.36
C THR A 192 -13.45 24.01 1.00
N LYS A 193 -12.83 22.94 1.49
CA LYS A 193 -12.04 22.92 2.74
C LYS A 193 -10.92 23.97 2.74
N ALA A 194 -10.22 24.16 1.62
CA ALA A 194 -9.14 25.14 1.53
C ALA A 194 -9.65 26.59 1.53
N GLN A 195 -10.82 26.86 0.95
CA GLN A 195 -11.45 28.18 0.99
C GLN A 195 -11.88 28.53 2.42
N GLU A 196 -12.54 27.61 3.13
CA GLU A 196 -12.92 27.80 4.54
C GLU A 196 -11.71 28.11 5.43
N LEU A 197 -10.59 27.41 5.23
CA LEU A 197 -9.34 27.67 5.96
C LEU A 197 -8.71 29.02 5.59
N ALA A 198 -8.81 29.47 4.33
CA ALA A 198 -8.33 30.78 3.90
C ALA A 198 -9.16 31.90 4.56
N ASP A 199 -10.48 31.80 4.50
CA ASP A 199 -11.42 32.76 5.07
C ASP A 199 -11.23 32.89 6.60
N LEU A 200 -11.07 31.76 7.30
CA LEU A 200 -10.79 31.73 8.74
C LEU A 200 -9.41 32.29 9.12
N ALA A 201 -8.42 32.17 8.23
CA ALA A 201 -7.09 32.75 8.41
C ALA A 201 -7.01 34.24 8.01
N GLY A 202 -8.06 34.80 7.40
CA GLY A 202 -8.04 36.14 6.81
C GLY A 202 -7.12 36.26 5.59
N MET A 203 -6.98 35.17 4.82
CA MET A 203 -6.13 35.06 3.63
C MET A 203 -6.98 34.82 2.37
N GLU A 204 -6.45 35.16 1.20
CA GLU A 204 -7.07 34.79 -0.08
C GLU A 204 -6.57 33.42 -0.55
N LEU A 205 -7.50 32.51 -0.91
CA LEU A 205 -7.15 31.23 -1.53
C LEU A 205 -6.60 31.44 -2.95
N GLY A 206 -5.40 30.92 -3.19
CA GLY A 206 -4.71 31.00 -4.47
C GLY A 206 -4.79 29.72 -5.31
N GLN A 207 -3.99 29.69 -6.38
CA GLN A 207 -3.89 28.53 -7.27
C GLN A 207 -3.36 27.28 -6.56
N ILE A 208 -3.69 26.11 -7.11
CA ILE A 208 -3.09 24.84 -6.71
C ILE A 208 -1.59 24.85 -7.05
N LEU A 209 -0.76 24.48 -6.08
CA LEU A 209 0.69 24.33 -6.18
C LEU A 209 1.13 22.88 -6.31
N SER A 210 0.38 21.95 -5.72
CA SER A 210 0.64 20.50 -5.79
C SER A 210 -0.65 19.70 -5.58
N ILE A 211 -0.75 18.56 -6.27
CA ILE A 211 -1.75 17.51 -6.04
C ILE A 211 -1.00 16.19 -5.90
N SER A 212 -1.25 15.47 -4.82
CA SER A 212 -0.79 14.09 -4.64
C SER A 212 -2.01 13.20 -4.43
N GLU A 213 -2.19 12.22 -5.32
CA GLU A 213 -3.15 11.14 -5.09
C GLU A 213 -2.59 10.20 -4.03
N VAL A 214 -3.37 9.97 -2.96
CA VAL A 214 -2.94 9.14 -1.84
C VAL A 214 -3.27 7.68 -2.13
N VAL A 215 -2.47 7.07 -3.01
CA VAL A 215 -2.61 5.65 -3.37
C VAL A 215 -2.16 4.79 -2.19
N GLY A 216 -3.14 4.32 -1.39
CA GLY A 216 -2.90 3.45 -0.26
C GLY A 216 -2.42 2.06 -0.64
N GLY A 217 -1.10 1.91 -0.80
CA GLY A 217 -0.46 0.60 -0.78
C GLY A 217 -0.57 -0.04 0.60
N ASN A 218 -1.34 -1.12 0.70
CA ASN A 218 -1.28 -2.18 1.71
C ASN A 218 -0.73 -1.78 3.11
N GLY A 219 -1.53 -1.05 3.90
CA GLY A 219 -1.25 -0.77 5.32
C GLY A 219 -1.02 0.70 5.70
N GLY A 220 -1.16 1.65 4.77
CA GLY A 220 -1.26 3.08 5.09
C GLY A 220 -2.66 3.49 5.58
N TYR A 221 -2.75 4.55 6.40
CA TYR A 221 -4.01 5.08 6.97
C TYR A 221 -4.99 5.70 5.95
N TYR A 222 -4.60 5.76 4.68
CA TYR A 222 -5.36 6.36 3.59
C TYR A 222 -5.33 5.36 2.43
N ALA A 223 -6.49 4.83 2.04
CA ALA A 223 -6.55 3.75 1.04
C ALA A 223 -7.73 3.91 0.09
N ASN A 224 -7.41 4.24 -1.17
CA ASN A 224 -8.32 4.10 -2.31
C ASN A 224 -8.81 2.64 -2.34
N SER A 225 -10.07 2.43 -2.00
CA SER A 225 -10.63 1.09 -1.84
C SER A 225 -12.12 1.08 -2.17
N PHE A 226 -12.54 0.04 -2.90
CA PHE A 226 -13.95 -0.33 -2.98
C PHE A 226 -14.37 -0.94 -1.65
N ARG A 227 -15.45 -0.45 -1.05
CA ARG A 227 -16.02 -0.97 0.19
C ARG A 227 -17.50 -1.23 0.01
N ASN A 228 -17.97 -2.39 0.46
CA ASN A 228 -19.40 -2.68 0.51
C ASN A 228 -20.09 -1.67 1.43
N VAL A 229 -21.14 -1.00 0.96
CA VAL A 229 -21.91 -0.03 1.74
C VAL A 229 -22.61 -0.75 2.89
N GLN A 230 -22.03 -0.63 4.09
CA GLN A 230 -22.59 -1.05 5.38
C GLN A 230 -23.29 -2.42 5.42
N SER A 231 -22.52 -3.51 5.30
CA SER A 231 -22.99 -4.86 5.70
C SER A 231 -22.99 -5.02 7.24
N ALA A 232 -23.85 -4.28 7.93
CA ALA A 232 -24.05 -4.37 9.38
C ALA A 232 -24.97 -5.56 9.75
N GLY A 233 -24.44 -6.79 9.69
CA GLY A 233 -25.17 -8.04 9.98
C GLY A 233 -26.02 -8.50 8.78
N LEU A 234 -26.21 -9.79 8.52
CA LEU A 234 -26.40 -10.92 9.43
C LEU A 234 -25.85 -12.21 8.81
N GLY A 235 -25.30 -13.11 9.63
CA GLY A 235 -25.00 -14.48 9.21
C GLY A 235 -26.28 -15.32 9.14
N GLY A 236 -26.55 -15.92 7.98
CA GLY A 236 -27.70 -16.78 7.73
C GLY A 236 -28.07 -16.72 6.24
N GLY A 237 -28.34 -17.87 5.62
CA GLY A 237 -28.55 -17.99 4.17
C GLY A 237 -29.80 -17.24 3.68
N GLY A 238 -29.65 -15.95 3.40
CA GLY A 238 -30.58 -15.15 2.63
C GLY A 238 -30.22 -15.13 1.13
N PRO A 239 -31.07 -14.53 0.28
CA PRO A 239 -30.77 -14.37 -1.13
C PRO A 239 -29.47 -13.59 -1.33
N ILE A 240 -28.65 -14.01 -2.30
CA ILE A 240 -27.38 -13.35 -2.61
C ILE A 240 -27.69 -12.01 -3.30
N THR A 241 -27.62 -10.91 -2.54
CA THR A 241 -27.84 -9.55 -3.07
C THR A 241 -26.52 -8.82 -3.26
N PRO A 242 -26.27 -8.19 -4.43
CA PRO A 242 -25.01 -7.49 -4.72
C PRO A 242 -24.71 -6.28 -3.80
N GLY A 243 -25.75 -5.63 -3.26
CA GLY A 243 -25.61 -4.38 -2.52
C GLY A 243 -25.08 -3.24 -3.39
N GLN A 244 -24.41 -2.28 -2.75
CA GLN A 244 -23.72 -1.17 -3.40
C GLN A 244 -22.25 -1.15 -2.96
N LEU A 245 -21.39 -0.61 -3.82
CA LEU A 245 -19.97 -0.40 -3.59
C LEU A 245 -19.68 1.10 -3.51
N ASP A 246 -19.04 1.56 -2.44
CA ASP A 246 -18.43 2.88 -2.38
C ASP A 246 -16.98 2.79 -2.87
N LEU A 247 -16.63 3.58 -3.88
CA LEU A 247 -15.25 3.90 -4.20
C LEU A 247 -14.88 5.22 -3.53
N SER A 248 -14.08 5.17 -2.45
CA SER A 248 -13.49 6.36 -1.85
C SER A 248 -12.09 6.61 -2.41
N MET A 249 -11.78 7.87 -2.74
CA MET A 249 -10.45 8.33 -3.16
C MET A 249 -10.04 9.59 -2.38
N GLN A 250 -8.75 9.70 -2.06
CA GLN A 250 -8.21 10.82 -1.28
C GLN A 250 -7.08 11.52 -2.01
N LEU A 251 -7.19 12.86 -2.11
CA LEU A 251 -6.20 13.73 -2.75
C LEU A 251 -5.65 14.72 -1.73
N GLN A 252 -4.34 14.70 -1.48
CA GLN A 252 -3.68 15.77 -0.76
C GLN A 252 -3.41 16.92 -1.74
N ILE A 253 -3.98 18.10 -1.49
CA ILE A 253 -3.81 19.28 -2.35
C ILE A 253 -3.19 20.42 -1.54
N VAL A 254 -2.17 21.04 -2.13
CA VAL A 254 -1.52 22.25 -1.60
C VAL A 254 -1.95 23.43 -2.47
N PHE A 255 -2.59 24.42 -1.86
CA PHE A 255 -2.95 25.69 -2.46
C PHE A 255 -1.97 26.78 -2.01
N ALA A 256 -1.75 27.78 -2.85
CA ALA A 256 -1.19 29.05 -2.40
C ALA A 256 -2.21 29.80 -1.52
N ALA A 257 -1.71 30.62 -0.60
CA ALA A 257 -2.50 31.57 0.18
C ALA A 257 -1.77 32.92 0.25
N LYS A 258 -2.52 34.02 0.26
CA LYS A 258 -1.98 35.39 0.20
C LYS A 258 -2.62 36.29 1.26
#